data_AF-A0A1Y2LIB9-F1
#
_entry.id   AF-A0A1Y2LIB9-F1
#
_cell.length_a   1.000
_cell.length_b   1.000
_cell.length_c   1.000
_cell.angle_alpha   90.00
_cell.angle_beta   90.00
_cell.angle_gamma   90.00
#
_symmetry.space_group_name_H-M   'P 1'
#
loop_
_entity.id
_entity.type
_entity.pdbx_description
1 polymer ?
#
loop_
_entity_poly.entity_id
_entity_poly.type
_entity_poly.pdbx_seq_one_letter_code
_entity_poly.pdbx_strand_id
1 'polypeptide(L)'
;MPLCTVHLLALHNTAPNPLPSFLSALGSSPIKPLVVSRVIRWIILPTKISTEHLLARNISWDLLLILPSADELPNGIAKLVKHHWSVTAGVPSRLTNDFATTNEKLLHPDTCTLPPLSPPSSQKQTTQSSQNLELSAHLNAWIDSFVNNSSSGKAGKGAVSMFNLLAFHPGMKDEYLKYGAAFAKSIGSRHGGNAKIVGNVTGVNGERERVEGDWDEIALAHYPSIAHFRDMLASEDYQEVNHKHRVGSLRDTCILMTSEIAIQELVGEGRARL
;
A
#
# COMPACT_ATOMS: atom_id res chain seq x y z
N MET A 1 -15.43 4.93 -14.64
CA MET A 1 -14.30 4.27 -13.95
C MET A 1 -14.90 3.12 -13.14
N PRO A 2 -14.48 1.86 -13.31
CA PRO A 2 -14.90 0.79 -12.42
C PRO A 2 -14.62 1.16 -10.97
N LEU A 3 -15.51 0.76 -10.07
CA LEU A 3 -15.32 0.93 -8.64
C LEU A 3 -14.42 -0.20 -8.13
N CYS A 4 -13.47 0.17 -7.28
CA CYS A 4 -12.69 -0.78 -6.51
C CYS A 4 -12.80 -0.40 -5.04
N THR A 5 -12.98 -1.39 -4.18
CA THR A 5 -13.00 -1.18 -2.73
C THR A 5 -11.75 -1.79 -2.10
N VAL A 6 -11.04 -0.96 -1.35
CA VAL A 6 -9.95 -1.39 -0.49
C VAL A 6 -10.55 -1.70 0.87
N HIS A 7 -10.33 -2.91 1.35
CA HIS A 7 -10.69 -3.36 2.69
C HIS A 7 -9.42 -3.58 3.49
N LEU A 8 -9.35 -2.93 4.65
CA LEU A 8 -8.34 -3.17 5.65
C LEU A 8 -8.97 -4.00 6.78
N LEU A 9 -8.37 -5.14 7.09
CA LEU A 9 -8.98 -6.19 7.90
C LEU A 9 -8.06 -6.58 9.05
N ALA A 10 -8.59 -6.53 10.26
CA ALA A 10 -8.02 -7.18 11.44
C ALA A 10 -8.84 -8.41 11.74
N LEU A 11 -8.20 -9.58 11.79
CA LEU A 11 -8.87 -10.87 11.91
C LEU A 11 -9.20 -11.20 13.36
N HIS A 12 -10.18 -12.07 13.56
CA HIS A 12 -10.48 -12.61 14.88
C HIS A 12 -9.39 -13.60 15.33
N ASN A 13 -8.87 -13.41 16.55
CA ASN A 13 -7.94 -14.33 17.19
C ASN A 13 -8.62 -15.56 17.83
N THR A 14 -9.89 -15.80 17.53
CA THR A 14 -10.67 -16.91 18.12
C THR A 14 -10.30 -18.26 17.48
N ALA A 15 -9.76 -18.25 16.26
CA ALA A 15 -9.19 -19.42 15.63
C ALA A 15 -7.68 -19.50 15.92
N PRO A 16 -7.09 -20.71 16.08
CA PRO A 16 -5.65 -20.86 16.32
C PRO A 16 -4.79 -20.35 15.15
N ASN A 17 -5.35 -20.29 13.93
CA ASN A 17 -4.68 -19.80 12.72
C ASN A 17 -5.59 -18.84 11.92
N PRO A 18 -5.79 -17.59 12.37
CA PRO A 18 -6.77 -16.66 11.77
C PRO A 18 -6.54 -16.40 10.28
N LEU A 19 -5.29 -16.17 9.90
CA LEU A 19 -4.91 -15.81 8.54
C LEU A 19 -5.10 -16.97 7.53
N PRO A 20 -4.57 -18.19 7.77
CA PRO A 20 -4.87 -19.34 6.91
C PRO A 20 -6.36 -19.66 6.80
N SER A 21 -7.13 -19.56 7.89
CA SER A 21 -8.58 -19.77 7.87
C SER A 21 -9.29 -18.74 6.98
N PHE A 22 -8.91 -17.46 7.08
CA PHE A 22 -9.44 -16.41 6.22
C PHE A 22 -9.13 -16.67 4.74
N LEU A 23 -7.87 -16.99 4.40
CA LEU A 23 -7.46 -17.24 3.02
C LEU A 23 -8.18 -18.46 2.42
N SER A 24 -8.39 -19.52 3.22
CA SER A 24 -9.17 -20.67 2.79
C SER A 24 -10.63 -20.33 2.52
N ALA A 25 -11.24 -19.48 3.35
CA ALA A 25 -12.62 -19.01 3.16
C ALA A 25 -12.73 -18.11 1.93
N LEU A 26 -11.75 -17.23 1.70
CA LEU A 26 -11.65 -16.37 0.52
C LEU A 26 -11.56 -17.21 -0.76
N GLY A 27 -10.69 -18.22 -0.79
CA GLY A 27 -10.53 -19.12 -1.95
C GLY A 27 -11.72 -20.03 -2.24
N SER A 28 -12.60 -20.22 -1.26
CA SER A 28 -13.86 -20.97 -1.43
C SER A 28 -15.03 -20.04 -1.82
N SER A 29 -14.81 -18.73 -1.82
CA SER A 29 -15.83 -17.73 -2.16
C SER A 29 -15.86 -17.43 -3.66
N PRO A 30 -16.95 -16.87 -4.19
CA PRO A 30 -17.00 -16.44 -5.59
C PRO A 30 -16.23 -15.13 -5.87
N ILE A 31 -15.66 -14.49 -4.83
CA ILE A 31 -14.95 -13.23 -4.96
C ILE A 31 -13.63 -13.46 -5.68
N LYS A 32 -13.28 -12.54 -6.58
CA LYS A 32 -11.98 -12.50 -7.24
C LYS A 32 -11.27 -11.19 -6.89
N PRO A 33 -10.42 -11.19 -5.86
CA PRO A 33 -9.69 -10.00 -5.47
C PRO A 33 -8.71 -9.55 -6.57
N LEU A 34 -8.51 -8.25 -6.69
CA LEU A 34 -7.37 -7.71 -7.44
C LEU A 34 -6.09 -7.92 -6.64
N VAL A 35 -6.14 -7.66 -5.32
CA VAL A 35 -4.98 -7.74 -4.44
C VAL A 35 -5.37 -8.41 -3.13
N VAL A 36 -4.53 -9.35 -2.67
CA VAL A 36 -4.54 -9.89 -1.30
C VAL A 36 -3.14 -9.70 -0.75
N SER A 37 -2.97 -8.84 0.25
CA SER A 37 -1.66 -8.42 0.75
C SER A 37 -1.61 -8.47 2.27
N ARG A 38 -0.51 -8.98 2.83
CA ARG A 38 -0.28 -8.95 4.28
C ARG A 38 0.12 -7.55 4.70
N VAL A 39 -0.49 -7.02 5.76
CA VAL A 39 -0.07 -5.76 6.34
C VAL A 39 1.24 -5.95 7.11
N ILE A 40 2.23 -5.10 6.84
CA ILE A 40 3.54 -5.16 7.49
C ILE A 40 3.66 -4.06 8.54
N ARG A 41 3.46 -2.79 8.14
CA ARG A 41 3.52 -1.64 9.07
C ARG A 41 3.03 -0.34 8.44
N TRP A 42 2.74 0.64 9.29
CA TRP A 42 2.64 2.04 8.89
C TRP A 42 4.03 2.64 8.62
N ILE A 43 4.14 3.36 7.49
CA ILE A 43 5.26 4.23 7.14
C ILE A 43 4.93 5.68 7.51
N ILE A 44 3.70 6.11 7.17
CA ILE A 44 3.13 7.40 7.53
C ILE A 44 1.79 7.14 8.20
N LEU A 45 1.54 7.78 9.34
CA LEU A 45 0.29 7.66 10.08
C LEU A 45 -0.68 8.77 9.66
N PRO A 46 -1.99 8.50 9.57
CA PRO A 46 -2.99 9.55 9.42
C PRO A 46 -3.00 10.44 10.67
N THR A 47 -3.25 11.74 10.49
CA THR A 47 -3.20 12.71 11.60
C THR A 47 -4.52 13.40 11.87
N LYS A 48 -5.45 13.40 10.91
CA LYS A 48 -6.71 14.15 10.98
C LYS A 48 -7.93 13.31 10.58
N ILE A 49 -7.82 12.51 9.53
CA ILE A 49 -8.93 11.79 8.90
C ILE A 49 -8.85 10.31 9.26
N SER A 50 -10.01 9.72 9.59
CA SER A 50 -10.13 8.28 9.91
C SER A 50 -9.21 7.79 11.05
N THR A 51 -8.63 8.66 11.87
CA THR A 51 -7.61 8.30 12.88
C THR A 51 -8.14 7.31 13.92
N GLU A 52 -9.36 7.50 14.41
CA GLU A 52 -9.99 6.57 15.35
C GLU A 52 -10.17 5.17 14.74
N HIS A 53 -10.59 5.11 13.47
CA HIS A 53 -10.87 3.84 12.80
C HIS A 53 -9.61 3.14 12.31
N LEU A 54 -8.54 3.88 11.99
CA LEU A 54 -7.29 3.34 11.46
C LEU A 54 -6.23 3.06 12.53
N LEU A 55 -6.19 3.83 13.63
CA LEU A 55 -5.11 3.80 14.61
C LEU A 55 -5.56 3.47 16.03
N ALA A 56 -6.80 3.78 16.40
CA ALA A 56 -7.26 3.56 17.77
C ALA A 56 -7.75 2.11 17.98
N ARG A 57 -8.39 1.87 19.13
CA ARG A 57 -9.08 0.60 19.45
C ARG A 57 -8.16 -0.63 19.51
N ASN A 58 -6.85 -0.43 19.72
CA ASN A 58 -5.84 -1.50 19.80
C ASN A 58 -5.90 -2.43 18.56
N ILE A 59 -6.10 -1.84 17.39
CA ILE A 59 -6.24 -2.57 16.13
C ILE A 59 -4.85 -2.96 15.63
N SER A 60 -4.69 -4.25 15.31
CA SER A 60 -3.58 -4.75 14.51
C SER A 60 -4.15 -5.20 13.17
N TRP A 61 -3.82 -4.46 12.11
CA TRP A 61 -4.26 -4.81 10.77
C TRP A 61 -3.46 -6.00 10.24
N ASP A 62 -4.15 -7.01 9.69
CA ASP A 62 -3.53 -8.23 9.18
C ASP A 62 -3.48 -8.26 7.66
N LEU A 63 -4.55 -7.80 7.02
CA LEU A 63 -4.76 -7.91 5.58
C LEU A 63 -5.25 -6.63 4.94
N LEU A 64 -4.72 -6.37 3.75
CA LEU A 64 -5.28 -5.44 2.78
C LEU A 64 -5.83 -6.27 1.61
N LEU A 65 -7.11 -6.09 1.33
CA LEU A 65 -7.85 -6.77 0.26
C LEU A 65 -8.42 -5.72 -0.69
N ILE A 66 -8.19 -5.85 -1.99
CA ILE A 66 -8.78 -4.94 -2.99
C ILE A 66 -9.73 -5.75 -3.87
N LEU A 67 -11.00 -5.35 -3.89
CA LEU A 67 -12.04 -5.97 -4.70
C LEU A 67 -12.43 -5.07 -5.87
N PRO A 68 -12.70 -5.61 -7.07
CA PRO A 68 -13.17 -4.85 -8.23
C PRO A 68 -14.68 -4.56 -8.16
N SER A 69 -15.23 -4.37 -6.96
CA SER A 69 -16.63 -4.01 -6.74
C SER A 69 -16.79 -3.09 -5.52
N ALA A 70 -17.98 -2.52 -5.37
CA ALA A 70 -18.40 -1.75 -4.21
C ALA A 70 -19.26 -2.58 -3.24
N ASP A 71 -19.35 -3.88 -3.47
CA ASP A 71 -20.19 -4.77 -2.66
C ASP A 71 -19.55 -5.04 -1.30
N GLU A 72 -20.40 -5.31 -0.31
CA GLU A 72 -19.95 -5.73 1.02
C GLU A 72 -19.26 -7.09 0.97
N LEU A 73 -18.39 -7.35 1.96
CA LEU A 73 -17.77 -8.66 2.11
C LEU A 73 -18.85 -9.72 2.39
N PRO A 74 -18.84 -10.87 1.70
CA PRO A 74 -19.79 -11.95 1.99
C PRO A 74 -19.75 -12.38 3.45
N ASN A 75 -20.92 -12.68 3.99
CA ASN A 75 -21.12 -13.03 5.40
C ASN A 75 -20.15 -14.11 5.94
N GLY A 76 -19.75 -15.08 5.10
CA GLY A 76 -18.80 -16.12 5.50
C GLY A 76 -17.40 -15.57 5.82
N ILE A 77 -16.96 -14.55 5.09
CA ILE A 77 -15.66 -13.89 5.28
C ILE A 77 -15.78 -12.79 6.34
N ALA A 78 -16.85 -12.01 6.31
CA ALA A 78 -17.08 -10.91 7.26
C ALA A 78 -17.05 -11.38 8.73
N LYS A 79 -17.58 -12.58 9.02
CA LYS A 79 -17.55 -13.19 10.37
C LYS A 79 -16.14 -13.50 10.90
N LEU A 80 -15.14 -13.57 10.04
CA LEU A 80 -13.75 -13.82 10.43
C LEU A 80 -12.99 -12.53 10.76
N VAL A 81 -13.62 -11.38 10.53
CA VAL A 81 -13.01 -10.05 10.67
C VAL A 81 -13.49 -9.42 11.98
N LYS A 82 -12.52 -9.05 12.85
CA LYS A 82 -12.76 -8.36 14.12
C LYS A 82 -12.92 -6.86 13.93
N HIS A 83 -12.05 -6.25 13.12
CA HIS A 83 -12.14 -4.84 12.75
C HIS A 83 -12.00 -4.69 11.25
N HIS A 84 -12.83 -3.83 10.68
CA HIS A 84 -12.92 -3.59 9.25
C HIS A 84 -12.97 -2.09 9.01
N TRP A 85 -12.13 -1.62 8.10
CA TRP A 85 -12.21 -0.29 7.51
C TRP A 85 -12.19 -0.44 5.98
N SER A 86 -12.93 0.39 5.25
CA SER A 86 -12.89 0.35 3.79
C SER A 86 -12.98 1.71 3.13
N VAL A 87 -12.46 1.80 1.91
CA VAL A 87 -12.60 2.95 1.03
C VAL A 87 -12.89 2.47 -0.39
N THR A 88 -13.92 3.03 -1.01
CA THR A 88 -14.27 2.77 -2.41
C THR A 88 -13.77 3.92 -3.26
N ALA A 89 -13.17 3.59 -4.41
CA ALA A 89 -12.66 4.57 -5.35
C ALA A 89 -12.98 4.18 -6.80
N GLY A 90 -13.22 5.19 -7.63
CA GLY A 90 -13.25 5.03 -9.08
C GLY A 90 -11.84 4.93 -9.62
N VAL A 91 -11.49 3.75 -10.16
CA VAL A 91 -10.16 3.46 -10.73
C VAL A 91 -10.25 3.44 -12.27
N PRO A 92 -9.31 4.04 -13.02
CA PRO A 92 -9.30 3.95 -14.47
C PRO A 92 -9.18 2.49 -14.97
N SER A 93 -10.03 2.07 -15.92
CA SER A 93 -10.06 0.68 -16.41
C SER A 93 -8.72 0.18 -16.96
N ARG A 94 -7.89 1.08 -17.50
CA ARG A 94 -6.53 0.76 -17.96
C ARG A 94 -5.64 0.16 -16.87
N LEU A 95 -5.91 0.46 -15.60
CA LEU A 95 -5.18 -0.09 -14.46
C LEU A 95 -5.78 -1.41 -13.98
N THR A 96 -7.06 -1.70 -14.28
CA THR A 96 -7.76 -2.89 -13.77
C THR A 96 -7.89 -4.02 -14.79
N ASN A 97 -7.95 -3.72 -16.09
CA ASN A 97 -8.26 -4.71 -17.14
C ASN A 97 -7.25 -5.86 -17.19
N ASP A 98 -5.95 -5.55 -17.19
CA ASP A 98 -4.86 -6.54 -17.23
C ASP A 98 -4.11 -6.61 -15.89
N PHE A 99 -4.83 -6.34 -14.78
CA PHE A 99 -4.20 -6.16 -13.47
C PHE A 99 -3.45 -7.41 -13.02
N ALA A 100 -4.04 -8.60 -13.15
CA ALA A 100 -3.42 -9.84 -12.70
C ALA A 100 -2.05 -10.07 -13.38
N THR A 101 -1.98 -9.94 -14.70
CA THR A 101 -0.73 -10.13 -15.46
C THR A 101 0.29 -9.05 -15.16
N THR A 102 -0.14 -7.79 -15.05
CA THR A 102 0.76 -6.67 -14.74
C THR A 102 1.30 -6.78 -13.32
N ASN A 103 0.45 -7.13 -12.36
CA ASN A 103 0.83 -7.28 -10.97
C ASN A 103 1.80 -8.46 -10.79
N GLU A 104 1.58 -9.59 -11.46
CA GLU A 104 2.48 -10.74 -11.39
C GLU A 104 3.91 -10.38 -11.83
N LYS A 105 4.05 -9.64 -12.93
CA LYS A 105 5.35 -9.16 -13.41
C LYS A 105 6.03 -8.20 -12.43
N LEU A 106 5.26 -7.38 -11.72
CA LEU A 106 5.78 -6.48 -10.69
C LEU A 106 6.20 -7.27 -9.44
N LEU A 107 5.44 -8.28 -9.03
CA LEU A 107 5.76 -9.09 -7.86
C LEU A 107 6.97 -10.01 -8.08
N HIS A 108 7.17 -10.47 -9.32
CA HIS A 108 8.26 -11.36 -9.71
C HIS A 108 9.09 -10.76 -10.86
N PRO A 109 9.79 -9.63 -10.62
CA PRO A 109 10.56 -8.97 -11.66
C PRO A 109 11.83 -9.76 -11.97
N ASP A 110 12.24 -9.75 -13.25
CA ASP A 110 13.53 -10.28 -13.65
C ASP A 110 14.65 -9.48 -12.98
N THR A 111 15.53 -10.16 -12.24
CA THR A 111 16.60 -9.50 -11.46
C THR A 111 17.53 -8.65 -12.32
N CYS A 112 17.68 -8.97 -13.60
CA CYS A 112 18.48 -8.20 -14.56
C CYS A 112 17.82 -6.87 -14.98
N THR A 113 16.52 -6.69 -14.73
CA THR A 113 15.75 -5.49 -15.10
C THR A 113 15.56 -4.53 -13.92
N LEU A 114 15.96 -4.94 -12.72
CA LEU A 114 15.84 -4.12 -11.53
C LEU A 114 16.84 -2.97 -11.55
N PRO A 115 16.43 -1.75 -11.17
CA PRO A 115 17.36 -0.65 -11.04
C PRO A 115 18.38 -0.96 -9.93
N PRO A 116 19.66 -0.61 -10.14
CA PRO A 116 20.68 -0.84 -9.12
C PRO A 116 20.39 -0.01 -7.87
N LEU A 117 20.57 -0.61 -6.69
CA LEU A 117 20.51 0.12 -5.43
C LEU A 117 21.75 0.98 -5.25
N SER A 118 21.59 2.18 -4.67
CA SER A 118 22.72 3.03 -4.33
C SER A 118 23.65 2.34 -3.33
N PRO A 119 24.99 2.51 -3.46
CA PRO A 119 25.97 1.78 -2.66
C PRO A 119 25.86 2.12 -1.16
N PRO A 120 26.10 1.15 -0.25
CA PRO A 120 25.97 1.34 1.20
C PRO A 120 26.89 2.41 1.81
N SER A 121 27.99 2.78 1.11
CA SER A 121 28.98 3.75 1.60
C SER A 121 28.52 5.20 1.51
N SER A 122 27.40 5.47 0.85
CA SER A 122 26.73 6.76 0.93
C SER A 122 26.03 6.86 2.28
N GLN A 123 26.54 7.68 3.19
CA GLN A 123 25.80 8.04 4.41
C GLN A 123 24.48 8.68 3.97
N LYS A 124 23.41 7.89 3.99
CA LYS A 124 22.07 8.38 3.67
C LYS A 124 21.70 9.38 4.74
N GLN A 125 21.55 10.65 4.37
CA GLN A 125 21.11 11.67 5.31
C GLN A 125 19.72 11.28 5.81
N THR A 126 19.56 11.24 7.13
CA THR A 126 18.28 10.90 7.76
C THR A 126 17.67 12.12 8.40
N THR A 127 16.34 12.16 8.38
CA THR A 127 15.57 13.22 9.02
C THR A 127 15.00 12.74 10.36
N GLN A 128 14.36 13.64 11.10
CA GLN A 128 13.78 13.30 12.41
C GLN A 128 12.48 12.50 12.29
N SER A 129 11.77 12.57 11.16
CA SER A 129 10.45 11.95 10.99
C SER A 129 10.21 11.49 9.56
N SER A 130 9.46 10.40 9.40
CA SER A 130 9.03 9.91 8.07
C SER A 130 7.66 10.45 7.64
N GLN A 131 7.03 11.33 8.43
CA GLN A 131 5.68 11.84 8.16
C GLN A 131 5.59 12.64 6.84
N ASN A 132 6.70 13.22 6.39
CA ASN A 132 6.80 13.92 5.10
C ASN A 132 7.31 13.04 3.96
N LEU A 133 7.33 11.71 4.15
CA LEU A 133 7.87 10.74 3.19
C LEU A 133 9.40 10.89 2.99
N GLU A 134 10.09 11.01 4.10
CA GLU A 134 11.55 11.11 4.20
C GLU A 134 12.11 9.89 4.95
N LEU A 135 13.39 9.58 4.72
CA LEU A 135 14.07 8.52 5.44
C LEU A 135 14.47 9.01 6.84
N SER A 136 13.69 8.63 7.87
CA SER A 136 14.08 8.88 9.25
C SER A 136 15.09 7.85 9.75
N ALA A 137 15.87 8.20 10.78
CA ALA A 137 16.81 7.26 11.41
C ALA A 137 16.11 6.00 11.93
N HIS A 138 14.93 6.16 12.54
CA HIS A 138 14.12 5.05 13.04
C HIS A 138 13.60 4.16 11.90
N LEU A 139 13.08 4.76 10.81
CA LEU A 139 12.67 3.99 9.64
C LEU A 139 13.86 3.24 9.03
N ASN A 140 15.00 3.89 8.87
CA ASN A 140 16.19 3.27 8.30
C ASN A 140 16.66 2.05 9.12
N ALA A 141 16.79 2.20 10.43
CA ALA A 141 17.17 1.11 11.33
C ALA A 141 16.16 -0.05 11.30
N TRP A 142 14.87 0.26 11.22
CA TRP A 142 13.84 -0.78 11.06
C TRP A 142 13.98 -1.51 9.71
N ILE A 143 14.25 -0.81 8.61
CA ILE A 143 14.45 -1.45 7.30
C ILE A 143 15.64 -2.41 7.35
N ASP A 144 16.76 -1.99 7.98
CA ASP A 144 17.92 -2.86 8.16
C ASP A 144 17.58 -4.12 8.98
N SER A 145 16.83 -3.97 10.07
CA SER A 145 16.35 -5.12 10.84
C SER A 145 15.43 -6.02 10.02
N PHE A 146 14.46 -5.45 9.31
CA PHE A 146 13.47 -6.20 8.53
C PHE A 146 14.11 -6.99 7.38
N VAL A 147 15.08 -6.42 6.68
CA VAL A 147 15.78 -7.10 5.56
C VAL A 147 16.67 -8.24 6.05
N ASN A 148 17.31 -8.07 7.22
CA ASN A 148 18.27 -9.04 7.76
C ASN A 148 17.63 -10.11 8.65
N ASN A 149 16.39 -9.89 9.11
CA ASN A 149 15.69 -10.83 9.98
C ASN A 149 15.07 -11.98 9.18
N SER A 150 15.43 -13.22 9.54
CA SER A 150 14.88 -14.44 8.93
C SER A 150 13.35 -14.57 9.11
N SER A 151 12.76 -13.96 10.14
CA SER A 151 11.31 -14.00 10.37
C SER A 151 10.51 -13.15 9.38
N SER A 152 11.16 -12.26 8.63
CA SER A 152 10.52 -11.44 7.59
C SER A 152 10.19 -12.23 6.32
N GLY A 153 10.62 -13.50 6.24
CA GLY A 153 10.34 -14.40 5.12
C GLY A 153 10.79 -13.82 3.78
N LYS A 154 10.07 -14.17 2.72
CA LYS A 154 10.33 -13.64 1.37
C LYS A 154 10.01 -12.15 1.26
N ALA A 155 9.12 -11.61 2.10
CA ALA A 155 8.78 -10.19 2.10
C ALA A 155 9.94 -9.25 2.48
N GLY A 156 10.93 -9.75 3.25
CA GLY A 156 12.13 -8.98 3.59
C GLY A 156 12.99 -8.60 2.39
N LYS A 157 12.93 -9.38 1.31
CA LYS A 157 13.75 -9.20 0.09
C LYS A 157 12.93 -9.07 -1.20
N GLY A 158 11.66 -9.44 -1.17
CA GLY A 158 10.74 -9.40 -2.31
C GLY A 158 9.92 -8.13 -2.39
N ALA A 159 8.99 -8.13 -3.35
CA ALA A 159 8.14 -7.00 -3.66
C ALA A 159 7.26 -6.53 -2.49
N VAL A 160 7.11 -5.21 -2.41
CA VAL A 160 6.30 -4.53 -1.40
C VAL A 160 5.36 -3.54 -2.06
N SER A 161 4.20 -3.35 -1.46
CA SER A 161 3.19 -2.38 -1.90
C SER A 161 3.00 -1.32 -0.81
N MET A 162 2.89 -0.06 -1.21
CA MET A 162 2.66 1.11 -0.37
C MET A 162 1.26 1.63 -0.67
N PHE A 163 0.32 1.33 0.21
CA PHE A 163 -1.03 1.84 0.13
C PHE A 163 -1.10 3.25 0.72
N ASN A 164 -1.52 4.22 -0.08
CA ASN A 164 -1.58 5.63 0.24
C ASN A 164 -3.04 6.08 0.30
N LEU A 165 -3.39 6.80 1.36
CA LEU A 165 -4.57 7.66 1.39
C LEU A 165 -4.13 9.12 1.31
N LEU A 166 -4.82 9.89 0.49
CA LEU A 166 -4.47 11.27 0.17
C LEU A 166 -5.69 12.15 0.37
N ALA A 167 -5.54 13.20 1.17
CA ALA A 167 -6.50 14.28 1.26
C ALA A 167 -5.80 15.59 0.92
N PHE A 168 -6.34 16.36 -0.02
CA PHE A 168 -5.71 17.57 -0.52
C PHE A 168 -6.20 18.81 0.25
N HIS A 169 -5.35 19.83 0.32
CA HIS A 169 -5.82 21.18 0.61
C HIS A 169 -6.70 21.69 -0.56
N PRO A 170 -7.70 22.56 -0.29
CA PRO A 170 -8.51 23.15 -1.34
C PRO A 170 -7.65 23.78 -2.45
N GLY A 171 -7.91 23.41 -3.71
CA GLY A 171 -7.16 23.91 -4.87
C GLY A 171 -5.77 23.31 -5.09
N MET A 172 -5.28 22.42 -4.22
CA MET A 172 -3.91 21.88 -4.31
C MET A 172 -3.79 20.55 -5.06
N LYS A 173 -4.89 20.01 -5.58
CA LYS A 173 -4.87 18.75 -6.35
C LYS A 173 -3.96 18.85 -7.57
N ASP A 174 -4.05 19.93 -8.34
CA ASP A 174 -3.25 20.10 -9.55
C ASP A 174 -1.75 20.21 -9.24
N GLU A 175 -1.40 20.80 -8.09
CA GLU A 175 -0.02 20.84 -7.61
C GLU A 175 0.49 19.44 -7.26
N TYR A 176 -0.36 18.64 -6.59
CA TYR A 176 -0.04 17.23 -6.32
C TYR A 176 0.10 16.38 -7.60
N LEU A 177 -0.68 16.67 -8.64
CA LEU A 177 -0.53 15.98 -9.93
C LEU A 177 0.84 16.24 -10.57
N LYS A 178 1.49 17.39 -10.30
CA LYS A 178 2.88 17.63 -10.72
C LYS A 178 3.86 16.68 -10.04
N TYR A 179 3.65 16.40 -8.74
CA TYR A 179 4.40 15.35 -8.03
C TYR A 179 4.19 13.99 -8.69
N GLY A 180 2.94 13.60 -8.94
CA GLY A 180 2.61 12.32 -9.59
C GLY A 180 3.23 12.18 -10.99
N ALA A 181 3.23 13.25 -11.79
CA ALA A 181 3.83 13.28 -13.12
C ALA A 181 5.36 13.15 -13.07
N ALA A 182 6.03 13.86 -12.16
CA ALA A 182 7.47 13.75 -11.95
C ALA A 182 7.86 12.33 -11.48
N PHE A 183 7.06 11.75 -10.57
CA PHE A 183 7.23 10.37 -10.12
C PHE A 183 7.14 9.39 -11.30
N ALA A 184 6.08 9.48 -12.11
CA ALA A 184 5.89 8.59 -13.26
C ALA A 184 6.94 8.77 -14.36
N LYS A 185 7.45 9.99 -14.57
CA LYS A 185 8.39 10.29 -15.66
C LYS A 185 9.78 9.73 -15.43
N SER A 186 10.32 9.82 -14.22
CA SER A 186 11.74 9.47 -13.98
C SER A 186 12.06 8.91 -12.61
N ILE A 187 11.36 9.30 -11.54
CA ILE A 187 11.75 8.86 -10.19
C ILE A 187 11.30 7.43 -9.93
N GLY A 188 10.07 7.09 -10.31
CA GLY A 188 9.52 5.74 -10.17
C GLY A 188 10.42 4.71 -10.85
N SER A 189 10.69 4.86 -12.15
CA SER A 189 11.52 3.91 -12.89
C SER A 189 12.94 3.76 -12.36
N ARG A 190 13.57 4.84 -11.88
CA ARG A 190 14.94 4.80 -11.33
C ARG A 190 15.07 4.08 -9.99
N HIS A 191 14.02 4.07 -9.18
CA HIS A 191 14.01 3.36 -7.89
C HIS A 191 13.01 2.19 -7.88
N GLY A 192 12.53 1.73 -9.05
CA GLY A 192 11.60 0.61 -9.19
C GLY A 192 10.15 0.90 -8.77
N GLY A 193 9.84 2.14 -8.41
CA GLY A 193 8.49 2.59 -8.07
C GLY A 193 7.51 2.51 -9.24
N ASN A 194 6.35 1.89 -9.03
CA ASN A 194 5.27 1.83 -10.03
C ASN A 194 3.89 2.03 -9.38
N ALA A 195 3.03 2.89 -9.93
CA ALA A 195 1.66 3.04 -9.44
C ALA A 195 0.73 1.97 -10.04
N LYS A 196 0.41 0.94 -9.26
CA LYS A 196 -0.46 -0.17 -9.66
C LYS A 196 -1.93 0.22 -9.74
N ILE A 197 -2.40 0.95 -8.74
CA ILE A 197 -3.79 1.40 -8.62
C ILE A 197 -3.74 2.86 -8.19
N VAL A 198 -4.52 3.70 -8.86
CA VAL A 198 -4.81 5.07 -8.44
C VAL A 198 -6.28 5.32 -8.72
N GLY A 199 -6.99 5.89 -7.75
CA GLY A 199 -8.43 6.13 -7.89
C GLY A 199 -8.91 7.31 -7.06
N ASN A 200 -10.01 7.93 -7.51
CA ASN A 200 -10.69 8.98 -6.78
C ASN A 200 -11.70 8.36 -5.82
N VAL A 201 -11.63 8.71 -4.54
CA VAL A 201 -12.53 8.18 -3.50
C VAL A 201 -13.96 8.58 -3.80
N THR A 202 -14.86 7.61 -3.69
CA THR A 202 -16.32 7.79 -3.84
C THR A 202 -17.08 7.52 -2.54
N GLY A 203 -16.44 6.90 -1.54
CA GLY A 203 -17.06 6.63 -0.25
C GLY A 203 -16.11 5.89 0.71
N VAL A 204 -16.37 6.02 2.01
CA VAL A 204 -15.60 5.38 3.09
C VAL A 204 -16.55 4.61 3.99
N ASN A 205 -16.12 3.45 4.49
CA ASN A 205 -16.89 2.58 5.39
C ASN A 205 -18.33 2.25 4.92
N GLY A 206 -18.50 2.01 3.62
CA GLY A 206 -19.80 1.62 3.05
C GLY A 206 -20.71 2.79 2.69
N GLU A 207 -20.28 4.04 2.92
CA GLU A 207 -20.96 5.22 2.40
C GLU A 207 -20.94 5.20 0.87
N ARG A 208 -22.08 5.51 0.26
CA ARG A 208 -22.25 5.49 -1.20
C ARG A 208 -21.77 6.76 -1.89
N GLU A 209 -21.59 7.82 -1.10
CA GLU A 209 -21.16 9.12 -1.58
C GLU A 209 -20.03 9.64 -0.70
N ARG A 210 -19.12 10.39 -1.31
CA ARG A 210 -17.97 10.94 -0.63
C ARG A 210 -18.44 12.12 0.23
N VAL A 211 -18.13 12.06 1.52
CA VAL A 211 -18.35 13.18 2.44
C VAL A 211 -17.26 14.24 2.26
N GLU A 212 -17.68 15.51 2.24
CA GLU A 212 -16.74 16.63 2.19
C GLU A 212 -15.81 16.59 3.40
N GLY A 213 -14.51 16.75 3.17
CA GLY A 213 -13.52 16.67 4.25
C GLY A 213 -12.94 15.27 4.46
N ASP A 214 -13.43 14.25 3.76
CA ASP A 214 -12.83 12.91 3.77
C ASP A 214 -11.68 12.78 2.74
N TRP A 215 -11.10 11.58 2.63
CA TRP A 215 -10.06 11.21 1.66
C TRP A 215 -10.47 11.56 0.22
N ASP A 216 -9.54 12.07 -0.57
CA ASP A 216 -9.73 12.42 -1.98
C ASP A 216 -9.34 11.28 -2.92
N GLU A 217 -8.21 10.64 -2.64
CA GLU A 217 -7.61 9.63 -3.53
C GLU A 217 -6.98 8.48 -2.77
N ILE A 218 -6.97 7.32 -3.44
CA ILE A 218 -6.17 6.16 -3.06
C ILE A 218 -5.06 5.95 -4.08
N ALA A 219 -3.91 5.46 -3.62
CA ALA A 219 -2.89 4.92 -4.50
C ALA A 219 -2.21 3.67 -3.91
N LEU A 220 -1.98 2.66 -4.73
CA LEU A 220 -1.16 1.50 -4.39
C LEU A 220 0.10 1.55 -5.24
N ALA A 221 1.22 1.94 -4.63
CA ALA A 221 2.52 1.99 -5.29
C ALA A 221 3.32 0.71 -4.99
N HIS A 222 3.92 0.12 -6.00
CA HIS A 222 4.81 -1.04 -5.90
C HIS A 222 6.27 -0.60 -5.87
N TYR A 223 7.08 -1.36 -5.12
CA TYR A 223 8.54 -1.37 -5.21
C TYR A 223 9.05 -2.81 -5.25
N PRO A 224 10.16 -3.11 -5.95
CA PRO A 224 10.71 -4.47 -6.04
C PRO A 224 11.18 -5.00 -4.69
N SER A 225 11.56 -4.10 -3.77
CA SER A 225 11.79 -4.43 -2.37
C SER A 225 11.73 -3.18 -1.49
N ILE A 226 11.70 -3.38 -0.17
CA ILE A 226 11.80 -2.28 0.81
C ILE A 226 13.12 -1.50 0.67
N ALA A 227 14.19 -2.14 0.17
CA ALA A 227 15.46 -1.48 -0.07
C ALA A 227 15.39 -0.47 -1.22
N HIS A 228 14.59 -0.77 -2.26
CA HIS A 228 14.33 0.16 -3.36
C HIS A 228 13.50 1.36 -2.90
N PHE A 229 12.49 1.12 -2.06
CA PHE A 229 11.74 2.20 -1.43
C PHE A 229 12.63 3.08 -0.55
N ARG A 230 13.50 2.48 0.28
CA ARG A 230 14.50 3.21 1.08
C ARG A 230 15.39 4.06 0.20
N ASP A 231 15.81 3.54 -0.94
CA ASP A 231 16.67 4.25 -1.87
C ASP A 231 16.02 5.52 -2.41
N MET A 232 14.75 5.41 -2.83
CA MET A 232 13.95 6.56 -3.23
C MET A 232 13.84 7.60 -2.11
N LEU A 233 13.55 7.18 -0.86
CA LEU A 233 13.40 8.11 0.26
C LEU A 233 14.68 8.90 0.57
N ALA A 234 15.85 8.35 0.26
CA ALA A 234 17.14 8.99 0.45
C ALA A 234 17.60 9.83 -0.75
N SER A 235 16.85 9.82 -1.86
CA SER A 235 17.25 10.50 -3.09
C SER A 235 16.94 11.99 -3.03
N GLU A 236 17.94 12.83 -3.26
CA GLU A 236 17.80 14.30 -3.17
C GLU A 236 16.80 14.84 -4.19
N ASP A 237 16.83 14.33 -5.42
CA ASP A 237 15.93 14.75 -6.49
C ASP A 237 14.48 14.30 -6.28
N TYR A 238 14.27 13.16 -5.61
CA TYR A 238 12.95 12.78 -5.13
C TYR A 238 12.48 13.76 -4.06
N GLN A 239 13.35 14.08 -3.08
CA GLN A 239 12.98 14.98 -2.00
C GLN A 239 12.70 16.39 -2.49
N GLU A 240 13.42 16.91 -3.48
CA GLU A 240 13.12 18.22 -4.09
C GLU A 240 11.68 18.27 -4.64
N VAL A 241 11.28 17.26 -5.41
CA VAL A 241 9.92 17.16 -5.97
C VAL A 241 8.88 16.93 -4.87
N ASN A 242 9.18 16.08 -3.89
CA ASN A 242 8.33 15.81 -2.73
C ASN A 242 8.04 17.09 -1.94
N HIS A 243 9.06 17.83 -1.55
CA HIS A 243 8.92 19.09 -0.82
C HIS A 243 8.17 20.15 -1.62
N LYS A 244 8.48 20.28 -2.92
CA LYS A 244 7.91 21.31 -3.77
C LYS A 244 6.44 21.09 -4.10
N HIS A 245 6.05 19.84 -4.38
CA HIS A 245 4.74 19.54 -4.99
C HIS A 245 3.85 18.65 -4.13
N ARG A 246 4.40 17.84 -3.21
CA ARG A 246 3.63 16.85 -2.42
C ARG A 246 3.26 17.38 -1.04
N VAL A 247 4.25 17.76 -0.24
CA VAL A 247 4.08 18.03 1.20
C VAL A 247 3.09 19.17 1.45
N GLY A 248 3.24 20.31 0.77
CA GLY A 248 2.34 21.46 0.91
C GLY A 248 0.94 21.26 0.33
N SER A 249 0.73 20.21 -0.46
CA SER A 249 -0.54 19.95 -1.15
C SER A 249 -1.50 19.08 -0.31
N LEU A 250 -0.99 18.37 0.69
CA LEU A 250 -1.74 17.38 1.45
C LEU A 250 -2.23 17.95 2.78
N ARG A 251 -3.55 17.92 2.97
CA ARG A 251 -4.20 18.21 4.25
C ARG A 251 -3.96 17.08 5.26
N ASP A 252 -4.04 15.84 4.79
CA ASP A 252 -3.70 14.62 5.55
C ASP A 252 -3.27 13.51 4.61
N THR A 253 -2.50 12.55 5.12
CA THR A 253 -2.03 11.39 4.35
C THR A 253 -1.60 10.28 5.28
N CYS A 254 -1.72 9.04 4.82
CA CYS A 254 -1.09 7.90 5.45
C CYS A 254 -0.52 6.94 4.40
N ILE A 255 0.48 6.17 4.80
CA ILE A 255 1.10 5.15 3.96
C ILE A 255 1.25 3.87 4.76
N LEU A 256 0.56 2.84 4.31
CA LEU A 256 0.64 1.50 4.86
C LEU A 256 1.46 0.60 3.94
N MET A 257 2.52 0.01 4.48
CA MET A 257 3.31 -1.00 3.79
C MET A 257 2.64 -2.36 3.92
N THR A 258 2.44 -3.02 2.78
CA THR A 258 1.90 -4.37 2.66
C THR A 258 2.77 -5.23 1.74
N SER A 259 2.61 -6.55 1.78
CA SER A 259 3.31 -7.47 0.88
C SER A 259 2.40 -8.62 0.43
N GLU A 260 2.19 -8.72 -0.89
CA GLU A 260 1.55 -9.88 -1.50
C GLU A 260 2.44 -11.13 -1.48
N ILE A 261 3.77 -10.95 -1.54
CA ILE A 261 4.75 -12.04 -1.46
C ILE A 261 4.61 -12.80 -0.12
N ALA A 262 4.35 -12.08 0.98
CA ALA A 262 4.09 -12.71 2.27
C ALA A 262 2.85 -13.62 2.26
N ILE A 263 1.84 -13.32 1.43
CA ILE A 263 0.65 -14.17 1.29
C ILE A 263 0.95 -15.37 0.41
N GLN A 264 1.66 -15.18 -0.70
CA GLN A 264 2.08 -16.27 -1.59
C GLN A 264 2.93 -17.32 -0.83
N GLU A 265 3.84 -16.88 0.04
CA GLU A 265 4.66 -17.77 0.88
C GLU A 265 3.79 -18.63 1.81
N LEU A 266 2.72 -18.07 2.38
CA LEU A 266 1.81 -18.78 3.28
C LEU A 266 0.89 -19.78 2.56
N VAL A 267 0.44 -19.46 1.35
CA VAL A 267 -0.49 -20.30 0.57
C VAL A 267 0.25 -21.36 -0.27
N GLY A 268 1.56 -21.16 -0.49
CA GLY A 268 2.42 -21.99 -1.33
C GLY A 268 2.36 -21.55 -2.80
N GLU A 269 3.53 -21.43 -3.44
CA GLU A 269 3.73 -20.87 -4.80
C GLU A 269 2.89 -21.55 -5.90
N GLY A 270 2.45 -22.80 -5.67
CA GLY A 270 1.63 -23.57 -6.62
C GLY A 270 0.11 -23.49 -6.45
N ARG A 271 -0.40 -22.85 -5.38
CA ARG A 271 -1.85 -22.63 -5.16
C ARG A 271 -2.30 -21.22 -5.55
N ALA A 272 -1.41 -20.44 -6.17
CA ALA A 272 -1.54 -19.03 -6.45
C ALA A 272 -2.58 -18.70 -7.54
N ARG A 273 -3.87 -18.91 -7.24
CA ARG A 273 -5.01 -18.19 -7.81
C ARG A 273 -6.13 -18.17 -6.77
N LEU A 274 -6.02 -17.25 -5.80
CA LEU A 274 -7.17 -16.78 -5.01
C LEU A 274 -7.84 -15.65 -5.81
#